data_AF-M1ZN42-F1
#
_entry.id   AF-M1ZN42-F1
#
_cell.length_a   1.000
_cell.length_b   1.000
_cell.length_c   1.000
_cell.angle_alpha   90.00
_cell.angle_beta   90.00
_cell.angle_gamma   90.00
#
_symmetry.space_group_name_H-M   'P 1'
#
loop_
_entity.id
_entity.type
_entity.pdbx_description
1 polymer ?
#
loop_
_entity_poly.entity_id
_entity_poly.type
_entity_poly.pdbx_seq_one_letter_code
_entity_poly.pdbx_strand_id
1 'polypeptide(L)' 'KLKNIKSRELLKECCKRGVIFTPGDIFYVDNKGEDTFRLGISRVSLEEIEKGSKIIGNSAKKLINNYI' A
#
# COMPACT_ATOMS: atom_id res chain seq x y z
N LYS A 1 7.42 -4.33 -5.67
CA LYS A 1 6.56 -3.76 -6.72
C LYS A 1 5.22 -4.49 -6.69
N LEU A 2 4.13 -3.76 -6.74
CA LEU A 2 2.76 -4.27 -6.83
C LEU A 2 2.54 -4.85 -8.23
N LYS A 3 1.77 -5.94 -8.33
CA LYS A 3 1.42 -6.53 -9.63
C LYS A 3 0.01 -6.08 -9.99
N ASN A 4 -0.15 -5.52 -11.19
CA ASN A 4 -1.44 -5.17 -11.81
C ASN A 4 -2.33 -4.18 -11.03
N ILE A 5 -1.80 -3.51 -9.99
CA ILE A 5 -2.54 -2.50 -9.23
C ILE A 5 -1.65 -1.29 -8.95
N LYS A 6 -2.25 -0.10 -8.86
CA LYS A 6 -1.54 1.13 -8.49
C LYS A 6 -1.47 1.31 -6.97
N SER A 7 -0.36 1.82 -6.48
CA SER A 7 -0.10 2.08 -5.06
C SER A 7 -1.07 3.08 -4.46
N ARG A 8 -1.54 4.06 -5.24
CA ARG A 8 -2.59 5.02 -4.83
C ARG A 8 -3.96 4.36 -4.62
N GLU A 9 -4.30 3.35 -5.42
CA GLU A 9 -5.53 2.57 -5.24
C GLU A 9 -5.45 1.72 -3.97
N LEU A 10 -4.31 1.05 -3.77
CA LEU A 10 -4.04 0.31 -2.55
C LEU A 10 -4.09 1.22 -1.31
N LEU A 11 -3.50 2.42 -1.39
CA LEU A 11 -3.54 3.40 -0.32
C LEU A 11 -4.97 3.79 0.02
N LYS A 12 -5.80 4.06 -1.00
CA LYS A 12 -7.22 4.41 -0.81
C LYS A 12 -7.98 3.32 -0.05
N GLU A 13 -7.75 2.04 -0.34
CA GLU A 13 -8.38 0.93 0.39
C GLU A 13 -7.82 0.76 1.81
N CYS A 14 -6.52 0.96 2.01
CA CYS A 14 -5.89 0.87 3.33
C CYS A 14 -6.30 2.03 4.26
N CYS A 15 -6.45 3.25 3.74
CA CYS A 15 -6.87 4.42 4.52
C CYS A 15 -8.26 4.22 5.14
N LYS A 16 -9.18 3.55 4.44
CA LYS A 16 -10.52 3.19 4.97
C LYS A 16 -10.44 2.30 6.22
N ARG A 17 -9.30 1.66 6.45
CA ARG A 17 -9.06 0.69 7.53
C ARG A 17 -7.99 1.20 8.52
N GLY A 18 -7.69 2.50 8.50
CA GLY A 18 -6.77 3.13 9.43
C GLY A 18 -5.29 2.91 9.14
N VAL A 19 -4.92 2.45 7.93
CA VAL A 19 -3.51 2.25 7.53
C VAL A 19 -3.13 3.22 6.42
N ILE A 20 -2.06 3.97 6.65
CA ILE A 20 -1.50 4.93 5.69
C ILE A 20 -0.05 4.55 5.35
N PHE A 21 0.34 4.77 4.10
CA PHE A 21 1.71 4.68 3.63
C PHE A 21 1.95 5.71 2.52
N THR A 22 3.19 5.91 2.12
CA THR A 22 3.52 6.88 1.07
C THR A 22 3.52 6.20 -0.31
N PRO A 23 2.70 6.62 -1.28
CA PRO A 23 2.77 6.12 -2.66
C PRO A 23 4.16 6.35 -3.26
N GLY A 24 4.62 5.45 -4.11
CA GLY A 24 5.98 5.46 -4.64
C GLY A 24 6.21 6.49 -5.74
N ASP A 25 5.16 6.84 -6.48
CA ASP A 25 5.23 7.76 -7.63
C ASP A 25 5.72 9.16 -7.24
N ILE A 26 5.52 9.60 -5.99
CA ILE A 26 6.02 10.90 -5.53
C ILE A 26 7.56 11.00 -5.49
N PHE A 27 8.26 9.87 -5.57
CA PHE A 27 9.73 9.81 -5.53
C PHE A 27 10.36 9.78 -6.93
N TYR A 28 9.54 9.82 -7.98
CA TYR A 28 9.99 9.81 -9.37
C TYR A 28 9.57 11.11 -10.06
N VAL A 29 10.43 11.62 -10.94
CA VAL A 29 10.14 12.82 -11.76
C VAL A 29 9.50 12.47 -13.11
N ASP A 30 9.38 11.18 -13.41
CA ASP A 30 8.73 10.61 -14.58
C ASP A 30 7.51 9.77 -14.16
N ASN A 31 6.85 9.11 -15.12
CA ASN A 31 5.64 8.30 -14.89
C ASN A 31 5.94 6.91 -14.25
N LYS A 32 6.96 6.80 -13.41
CA LYS A 32 7.35 5.56 -12.73
C LYS A 32 6.89 5.57 -11.27
N GLY A 33 6.96 4.41 -10.62
CA GLY A 33 6.66 4.27 -9.19
C GLY A 33 5.18 4.16 -8.85
N GLU A 34 4.28 4.16 -9.84
CA GLU A 34 2.85 3.87 -9.61
C GLU A 34 2.62 2.50 -8.96
N ASP A 35 3.56 1.57 -9.07
CA ASP A 35 3.50 0.21 -8.51
C ASP A 35 4.38 0.03 -7.25
N THR A 36 4.94 1.11 -6.70
CA THR A 36 5.75 1.08 -5.47
C THR A 36 5.13 1.93 -4.38
N PHE A 37 5.56 1.71 -3.13
CA PHE A 37 5.20 2.53 -1.99
C PHE A 37 6.27 2.38 -0.90
N ARG A 38 6.30 3.32 0.05
CA ARG A 38 7.25 3.35 1.17
C ARG A 38 6.51 3.15 2.50
N LEU A 39 7.05 2.26 3.33
CA LEU A 39 6.60 2.03 4.70
C LEU A 39 7.56 2.70 5.69
N GLY A 40 7.01 3.57 6.55
CA GLY A 40 7.73 4.10 7.70
C GLY A 40 7.32 3.34 8.95
N ILE A 41 8.24 2.57 9.54
CA ILE A 41 7.96 1.71 10.70
C ILE A 41 8.63 2.18 12.01
N SER A 42 9.29 3.34 11.99
CA SER A 42 10.13 3.79 13.11
C SER A 42 9.38 4.18 14.39
N ARG A 43 8.05 4.39 14.31
CA ARG A 43 7.20 4.86 15.42
C ARG A 43 5.97 3.97 15.64
N VAL A 44 6.00 2.75 15.15
CA VAL A 44 4.89 1.77 15.29
C VAL A 44 5.37 0.59 16.12
N SER A 45 4.48 0.07 16.96
CA SER A 45 4.71 -1.15 17.71
C SER A 45 4.70 -2.39 16.81
N LEU A 46 5.24 -3.51 17.30
CA LEU A 46 5.19 -4.79 16.57
C LEU A 46 3.74 -5.23 16.28
N GLU A 47 2.83 -5.00 17.22
CA GLU A 47 1.41 -5.31 17.05
C GLU A 47 0.77 -4.47 15.94
N GLU A 48 1.09 -3.18 15.87
CA GLU A 48 0.63 -2.29 14.80
C GLU A 48 1.23 -2.67 13.44
N ILE A 49 2.50 -3.09 13.40
CA ILE A 49 3.13 -3.61 12.18
C ILE A 49 2.40 -4.86 11.69
N GLU A 50 2.06 -5.79 12.59
CA GLU A 50 1.33 -7.00 12.23
C GLU A 50 -0.07 -6.68 11.70
N LYS A 51 -0.84 -5.87 12.44
CA LYS A 51 -2.18 -5.41 12.04
C LYS A 51 -2.14 -4.66 10.71
N GLY A 52 -1.21 -3.73 10.56
CA GLY A 52 -1.02 -2.93 9.35
C GLY A 52 -0.66 -3.79 8.13
N SER A 53 0.26 -4.73 8.29
CA SER A 53 0.67 -5.65 7.23
C SER A 53 -0.48 -6.56 6.78
N LYS A 54 -1.28 -7.07 7.71
CA LYS A 54 -2.51 -7.84 7.39
C LYS A 54 -3.53 -7.00 6.63
N ILE A 55 -3.71 -5.74 7.00
CA ILE A 55 -4.62 -4.83 6.29
C ILE A 55 -4.13 -4.60 4.85
N ILE A 56 -2.85 -4.27 4.67
CA ILE A 56 -2.23 -4.05 3.35
C ILE A 56 -2.37 -5.28 2.46
N GLY A 57 -2.01 -6.47 2.97
CA GLY A 57 -2.08 -7.71 2.20
C GLY A 57 -3.51 -8.06 1.77
N ASN A 58 -4.48 -7.92 2.67
CA ASN A 58 -5.89 -8.18 2.36
C ASN A 58 -6.46 -7.18 1.34
N SER A 59 -6.11 -5.90 1.47
CA SER A 59 -6.54 -4.86 0.52
C SER A 59 -5.93 -5.11 -0.87
N ALA A 60 -4.65 -5.48 -0.94
CA ALA A 60 -3.99 -5.82 -2.20
C ALA A 60 -4.63 -7.05 -2.86
N LYS A 61 -4.89 -8.11 -2.09
CA LYS A 61 -5.57 -9.31 -2.59
C LYS A 61 -6.95 -9.00 -3.16
N LYS A 62 -7.75 -8.19 -2.45
CA LYS A 62 -9.07 -7.73 -2.93
C LYS A 62 -8.95 -6.99 -4.26
N LEU A 63 -8.01 -6.05 -4.38
CA LEU A 63 -7.82 -5.28 -5.62
C LEU A 63 -7.37 -6.19 -6.77
N ILE A 64 -6.41 -7.08 -6.55
CA ILE A 64 -5.93 -8.02 -7.59
C ILE A 64 -7.05 -8.95 -8.07
N ASN A 65 -7.86 -9.49 -7.14
CA ASN A 65 -8.94 -10.40 -7.47
C ASN A 65 -10.11 -9.73 -8.20
N ASN A 66 -10.29 -8.42 -8.06
CA ASN A 66 -11.34 -7.69 -8.80
C ASN A 66 -11.01 -7.51 -10.29
N TYR A 67 -9.80 -7.88 -10.73
CA TYR A 67 -9.38 -7.88 -12.13
C TYR A 67 -9.41 -9.29 -12.77
N ILE A 68 -10.00 -10.29 -12.08
CA ILE A 68 -10.22 -11.67 -12.56
C ILE A 68 -11.72 -11.91 -12.72
#